data_AF-A0A068V3C7-F1
#
_entry.id   AF-A0A068V3C7-F1
#
_cell.length_a   1.000
_cell.length_b   1.000
_cell.length_c   1.000
_cell.angle_alpha   90.00
_cell.angle_beta   90.00
_cell.angle_gamma   90.00
#
_symmetry.space_group_name_H-M   'P 1'
#
loop_
_entity.id
_entity.type
_entity.pdbx_description
1 polymer ?
#
loop_
_entity_poly.entity_id
_entity_poly.type
_entity_poly.pdbx_seq_one_letter_code
_entity_poly.pdbx_strand_id
1 'polypeptide(L)'
;MAEVCGATTASRAVGLRSTDGRKKMGAIGGGVAMSNPTAAAITHVLNNKQEFCKGVEDLIMVSLGNGEMDCAVGNHWNSSPAEYS
;
A
#
# COMPACT_ATOMS: atom_id res chain seq x y z
N MET A 1 3.40 -10.66 16.78
CA MET A 1 2.69 -9.81 15.78
C MET A 1 3.02 -8.34 15.94
N ALA A 2 3.04 -7.77 17.15
CA ALA A 2 3.32 -6.34 17.37
C ALA A 2 4.59 -5.82 16.65
N GLU A 3 5.68 -6.60 16.64
CA GLU A 3 6.90 -6.24 15.91
C GLU A 3 6.68 -6.09 14.40
N VAL A 4 5.90 -6.97 13.79
CA VAL A 4 5.58 -6.92 12.35
C VAL A 4 4.69 -5.72 12.06
N CYS A 5 3.64 -5.49 12.86
CA CYS A 5 2.77 -4.33 12.71
C CYS A 5 3.56 -3.02 12.82
N GLY A 6 4.41 -2.91 13.85
CA GLY A 6 5.26 -1.74 14.06
C GLY A 6 6.21 -1.50 12.90
N ALA A 7 6.80 -2.55 12.34
CA ALA A 7 7.63 -2.46 11.14
C ALA A 7 6.85 -2.00 9.90
N THR A 8 5.65 -2.51 9.68
CA THR A 8 4.80 -2.10 8.54
C THR A 8 4.41 -0.62 8.62
N THR A 9 4.20 -0.09 9.82
CA THR A 9 3.87 1.34 10.04
C THR A 9 5.09 2.23 10.28
N ALA A 10 6.30 1.69 10.22
CA ALA A 10 7.49 2.42 10.61
C ALA A 10 7.83 3.54 9.61
N SER A 11 8.02 4.76 10.11
CA SER A 11 8.51 5.90 9.31
C SER A 11 10.03 5.87 9.07
N ARG A 12 10.75 5.00 9.79
CA ARG A 12 12.20 4.78 9.66
C ARG A 12 12.52 3.30 9.77
N ALA A 13 13.68 2.89 9.28
CA ALA A 13 14.16 1.52 9.43
C ALA A 13 14.17 1.05 10.90
N VAL A 14 13.60 -0.12 11.16
CA VAL A 14 13.56 -0.81 12.45
C VAL A 14 14.24 -2.18 12.36
N GLY A 15 14.83 -2.64 13.46
CA GLY A 15 15.40 -3.98 13.55
C GLY A 15 14.35 -5.01 13.97
N LEU A 16 14.34 -6.17 13.32
CA LEU A 16 13.49 -7.31 13.62
C LEU A 16 14.32 -8.57 13.84
N ARG A 17 13.76 -9.52 14.58
CA ARG A 17 14.28 -10.89 14.66
C ARG A 17 13.18 -11.89 14.32
N SER A 18 13.57 -13.00 13.72
CA SER A 18 12.70 -14.15 13.55
C SER A 18 12.23 -14.67 14.91
N THR A 19 11.09 -15.36 14.96
CA THR A 19 10.52 -15.94 16.19
C THR A 19 11.47 -16.93 16.87
N ASP A 20 12.27 -17.65 16.09
CA ASP A 20 13.34 -18.54 16.56
C ASP A 20 14.64 -17.80 16.92
N GLY A 21 14.69 -16.49 16.72
CA GLY A 21 15.84 -15.64 16.99
C GLY A 21 17.06 -15.83 16.07
N ARG A 22 17.01 -16.76 15.12
CA ARG A 22 18.18 -17.12 14.30
C ARG A 22 18.49 -16.12 13.20
N LYS A 23 17.49 -15.35 12.76
CA LYS A 23 17.66 -14.31 11.74
C LYS A 23 17.39 -12.94 12.33
N LYS A 24 18.25 -11.98 11.98
CA LYS A 24 18.07 -10.56 12.25
C LYS A 24 17.88 -9.84 10.91
N MET A 25 16.92 -8.93 10.84
CA MET A 25 16.56 -8.19 9.62
C MET A 25 16.35 -6.72 9.94
N GLY A 26 16.58 -5.85 8.95
CA GLY A 26 16.07 -4.49 8.96
C GLY A 26 14.76 -4.45 8.18
N ALA A 27 13.80 -3.66 8.65
CA ALA A 27 12.52 -3.44 7.98
C ALA A 27 12.21 -1.95 7.89
N ILE A 28 11.56 -1.55 6.81
CA ILE A 28 11.04 -0.20 6.59
C ILE A 28 9.51 -0.28 6.46
N GLY A 29 8.82 0.85 6.62
CA GLY A 29 7.37 0.92 6.47
C GLY A 29 6.88 0.32 5.15
N GLY A 30 5.79 -0.44 5.22
CA GLY A 30 5.20 -1.13 4.07
C GLY A 30 4.74 -0.16 2.98
N GLY A 31 4.32 1.04 3.37
CA GLY A 31 3.97 2.11 2.43
C GLY A 31 5.13 2.56 1.53
N VAL A 32 6.39 2.34 1.92
CA VAL A 32 7.56 2.60 1.07
C VAL A 32 7.65 1.58 -0.07
N ALA A 33 7.27 0.33 0.19
CA ALA A 33 7.27 -0.73 -0.83
C ALA A 33 6.00 -0.66 -1.69
N MET A 34 4.83 -0.46 -1.08
CA MET A 34 3.55 -0.46 -1.76
C MET A 34 2.49 0.29 -0.95
N SER A 35 1.92 1.35 -1.53
CA SER A 35 0.92 2.20 -0.89
C SER A 35 -0.47 1.53 -0.75
N ASN A 36 -0.81 0.61 -1.65
CA ASN A 36 -2.03 -0.20 -1.57
C ASN A 36 -1.68 -1.70 -1.54
N PRO A 37 -1.82 -2.38 -0.38
CA PRO A 37 -1.42 -3.77 -0.23
C PRO A 37 -2.21 -4.79 -1.07
N THR A 38 -3.33 -4.38 -1.68
CA THR A 38 -4.25 -5.30 -2.36
C THR A 38 -3.64 -5.98 -3.57
N ALA A 39 -2.73 -5.31 -4.30
CA ALA A 39 -2.07 -5.90 -5.47
C ALA A 39 -1.17 -7.09 -5.10
N ALA A 40 -0.38 -6.98 -4.03
CA ALA A 40 0.41 -8.11 -3.55
C ALA A 40 -0.47 -9.22 -2.97
N ALA A 41 -1.57 -8.87 -2.30
CA ALA A 41 -2.52 -9.85 -1.78
C ALA A 41 -3.14 -10.70 -2.91
N ILE A 42 -3.57 -10.08 -4.01
CA ILE A 42 -4.14 -10.82 -5.16
C ILE A 42 -3.09 -11.66 -5.85
N THR A 43 -1.89 -11.12 -6.06
CA THR A 43 -0.78 -11.88 -6.60
C THR A 43 -0.51 -13.12 -5.75
N HIS A 44 -0.53 -12.98 -4.41
CA HIS A 44 -0.31 -14.09 -3.50
C HIS A 44 -1.45 -15.13 -3.57
N VAL A 45 -2.69 -14.68 -3.57
CA VAL A 45 -3.89 -15.55 -3.64
C VAL A 45 -3.94 -16.34 -4.95
N LEU A 46 -3.69 -15.69 -6.09
CA LEU A 46 -3.75 -16.33 -7.41
C LEU A 46 -2.60 -17.31 -7.66
N ASN A 47 -1.44 -17.07 -7.02
CA ASN A 47 -0.27 -17.95 -7.15
C ASN A 47 -0.37 -19.20 -6.27
N ASN A 48 -1.20 -19.18 -5.22
CA ASN A 48 -1.40 -20.32 -4.33
C ASN A 48 -2.73 -21.03 -4.59
N LYS A 49 -2.84 -21.62 -5.79
CA LYS A 49 -4.07 -22.25 -6.30
C LYS A 49 -4.53 -23.48 -5.50
N GLN A 50 -3.64 -24.09 -4.72
CA GLN A 50 -3.95 -25.27 -3.91
C GLN A 50 -4.70 -24.91 -2.62
N GLU A 51 -4.40 -23.74 -2.04
CA GLU A 51 -5.01 -23.29 -0.78
C GLU A 51 -6.13 -22.26 -0.98
N PHE A 52 -6.20 -21.62 -2.16
CA PHE A 52 -7.17 -20.57 -2.46
C PHE A 52 -7.96 -20.83 -3.77
N CYS A 53 -8.02 -19.84 -4.67
CA CYS A 53 -8.86 -19.85 -5.86
C CYS A 53 -8.15 -20.48 -7.08
N LYS A 54 -8.93 -21.15 -7.95
CA LYS A 54 -8.42 -21.76 -9.18
C LYS A 54 -8.12 -20.71 -10.25
N GLY A 55 -8.95 -19.68 -10.31
CA GLY A 55 -8.84 -18.54 -11.23
C GLY A 55 -9.40 -17.25 -10.61
N VAL A 56 -9.40 -16.18 -11.40
CA VAL A 56 -9.89 -14.85 -10.98
C VAL A 56 -11.42 -14.79 -10.91
N GLU A 57 -12.09 -15.68 -11.64
CA GLU A 57 -13.53 -15.85 -11.69
C GLU A 57 -14.12 -16.27 -10.33
N ASP A 58 -13.32 -16.90 -9.46
CA ASP A 58 -13.72 -17.35 -8.12
C ASP A 58 -13.42 -16.30 -7.03
N LEU A 59 -12.99 -15.08 -7.40
CA LEU A 59 -12.49 -14.07 -6.46
C LEU A 59 -13.42 -12.84 -6.40
N ILE A 60 -13.81 -12.46 -5.18
CA ILE A 60 -14.37 -11.14 -4.89
C ILE A 60 -13.30 -10.30 -4.19
N MET A 61 -13.06 -9.09 -4.70
CA MET A 61 -12.03 -8.18 -4.21
C MET A 61 -12.67 -6.88 -3.70
N VAL A 62 -12.29 -6.48 -2.49
CA VAL A 62 -12.58 -5.16 -1.93
C VAL A 62 -11.27 -4.54 -1.47
N SER A 63 -10.94 -3.35 -1.98
CA SER A 63 -9.76 -2.58 -1.60
C SER A 63 -10.19 -1.34 -0.83
N LEU A 64 -9.59 -1.10 0.33
CA LEU A 64 -9.89 0.05 1.18
C LEU A 64 -8.67 0.97 1.23
N GLY A 65 -8.82 2.19 0.73
CA GLY A 65 -7.81 3.23 0.79
C GLY A 65 -8.07 4.22 1.93
N ASN A 66 -7.05 4.97 2.33
CA ASN A 66 -7.13 5.99 3.38
C ASN A 66 -7.62 7.37 2.86
N GLY A 67 -8.06 7.45 1.60
CA GLY A 67 -8.38 8.71 0.92
C GLY A 67 -7.14 9.51 0.51
N GLU A 68 -7.29 10.35 -0.52
CA GLU A 68 -6.31 11.36 -0.91
C GLU A 68 -6.73 12.70 -0.30
N MET A 69 -5.79 13.44 0.28
CA MET A 69 -6.04 14.82 0.68
C MET A 69 -5.74 15.71 -0.53
N ASP A 70 -6.80 16.20 -1.18
CA ASP A 70 -6.66 17.19 -2.25
C ASP A 70 -6.25 18.52 -1.60
N CYS A 71 -4.94 18.72 -1.49
CA CYS A 71 -4.37 20.00 -1.14
C CYS A 71 -4.70 20.93 -2.31
N ALA A 72 -5.80 21.69 -2.19
CA ALA A 72 -6.04 22.85 -3.02
C ALA A 72 -4.89 23.84 -2.76
N VAL A 73 -3.77 23.65 -3.44
CA VAL A 73 -2.77 24.69 -3.61
C VAL A 73 -3.53 25.82 -4.29
N GLY A 74 -3.60 26.97 -3.63
CA GLY A 74 -4.30 28.14 -4.12
C GLY A 74 -3.73 28.56 -5.47
N ASN A 75 -4.28 28.01 -6.54
CA ASN A 75 -4.05 28.51 -7.88
C ASN A 75 -4.81 29.83 -7.96
N HIS A 76 -4.08 30.92 -7.78
CA HIS A 76 -4.47 32.23 -8.27
C HIS A 76 -4.69 32.10 -9.79
N TRP A 77 -5.91 31.73 -10.19
CA TRP A 77 -6.35 31.67 -11.57
C TRP A 77 -6.38 33.11 -12.10
N ASN A 78 -5.27 33.53 -12.69
CA ASN A 78 -5.21 34.73 -13.49
C ASN A 78 -6.02 34.47 -14.77
N SER A 79 -7.33 34.55 -14.66
CA SER A 79 -8.24 34.43 -15.81
C SER A 79 -8.23 35.76 -16.54
N SER A 80 -7.37 35.90 -17.56
CA SER A 80 -7.63 36.88 -18.61
C SER A 80 -8.89 36.45 -19.37
N PRO A 81 -9.91 37.31 -19.54
CA PRO A 81 -11.03 36.98 -20.40
C PRO A 81 -10.53 37.04 -21.85
N ALA A 82 -10.69 35.94 -22.59
CA ALA A 82 -10.58 35.97 -24.03
C ALA A 82 -11.78 36.77 -24.56
N GLU A 83 -11.52 38.01 -25.00
CA GLU A 83 -12.50 38.78 -25.75
C GLU A 83 -12.76 38.12 -27.09
N TYR A 84 -14.02 37.84 -27.37
CA TYR A 84 -14.49 37.54 -28.71
C TYR A 84 -15.00 38.85 -29.34
N SER A 85 -14.34 39.32 -30.39
CA SER A 85 -14.91 40.08 -31.53
C SER A 85 -13.88 40.14 -32.64
#